data_AF-A0A255TWG7-F1
#
_entry.id   AF-A0A255TWG7-F1
#
_cell.length_a   1.000
_cell.length_b   1.000
_cell.length_c   1.000
_cell.angle_alpha   90.00
_cell.angle_beta   90.00
_cell.angle_gamma   90.00
#
_symmetry.space_group_name_H-M   'P 1'
#
loop_
_entity.id
_entity.type
_entity.pdbx_description
1 polymer ?
#
loop_
_entity_poly.entity_id
_entity_poly.type
_entity_poly.pdbx_seq_one_letter_code
_entity_poly.pdbx_strand_id
1 'polypeptide(L)'
;MIFGLQAYYKVMGLKQPGGLVLPPVRKPKRLPRVLSQEQIARLLRNCSLYDKTLLAIIYDCALRVGEACRLRWDDICFDRKKLFVFQGKGRK
;
A
#
# COMPACT_ATOMS: atom_id res chain seq x y z
N MET A 1 12.87 6.85 15.43
CA MET A 1 13.30 6.54 16.81
C MET A 1 12.17 6.64 17.86
N ILE A 2 11.14 7.46 17.67
CA ILE A 2 10.11 7.75 18.70
C ILE A 2 9.21 6.53 19.02
N PHE A 3 8.87 5.71 18.01
CA PHE A 3 8.05 4.50 18.22
C PHE A 3 8.74 3.42 19.06
N GLY A 4 10.08 3.34 19.02
CA GLY A 4 10.84 2.38 19.82
C GLY A 4 10.82 2.71 21.31
N LEU A 5 10.95 4.01 21.63
CA LEU A 5 10.85 4.50 23.00
C LEU A 5 9.46 4.23 23.60
N GLN A 6 8.40 4.46 22.83
CA GLN A 6 7.03 4.16 23.26
C GLN A 6 6.78 2.67 23.50
N ALA A 7 7.31 1.80 22.63
CA ALA A 7 7.22 0.35 22.81
C ALA A 7 7.97 -0.10 24.07
N TYR A 8 9.15 0.46 24.34
CA TYR A 8 9.93 0.20 25.54
C TYR A 8 9.15 0.58 26.82
N TYR A 9 8.59 1.78 26.89
CA TYR A 9 7.76 2.22 28.03
C TYR A 9 6.53 1.34 28.23
N LYS A 10 5.88 0.90 27.13
CA LYS A 10 4.71 0.01 27.19
C LYS A 10 5.06 -1.40 27.70
N VAL A 11 6.21 -1.95 27.32
CA VAL A 11 6.66 -3.29 27.77
C VAL A 11 7.15 -3.24 29.21
N MET A 12 7.81 -2.15 29.62
CA MET A 12 8.33 -1.99 30.98
C MET A 12 7.29 -1.53 32.01
N GLY A 13 6.03 -1.30 31.61
CA GLY A 13 4.96 -0.90 32.53
C GLY A 13 5.13 0.49 33.16
N LEU A 14 6.02 1.32 32.62
CA LEU A 14 6.38 2.63 33.17
C LEU A 14 5.43 3.71 32.63
N LYS A 15 4.99 4.63 33.51
CA LYS A 15 4.22 5.81 33.10
C LYS A 15 5.07 6.69 32.18
N GLN A 16 4.46 7.19 31.10
CA GLN A 16 5.14 8.05 30.14
C GLN A 16 5.70 9.30 30.87
N PRO A 17 6.96 9.70 30.61
CA PRO A 17 7.52 10.90 31.20
C PRO A 17 6.70 12.14 30.79
N GLY A 18 6.29 12.94 31.77
CA GLY A 18 5.55 14.19 31.52
C GLY A 18 6.35 15.12 30.61
N GLY A 19 5.74 15.57 29.52
CA GLY A 19 6.35 16.48 28.53
C GLY A 19 6.63 15.87 27.16
N LEU A 20 6.55 14.55 27.01
CA LEU A 20 6.75 13.86 25.72
C LEU A 20 5.40 13.47 25.09
N VAL A 21 4.98 14.21 24.06
CA VAL A 21 3.83 13.83 23.22
C VAL A 21 4.26 12.69 22.31
N LEU A 22 4.06 11.45 22.76
CA LEU A 22 4.35 10.25 21.96
C LEU A 22 3.20 10.01 20.97
N PRO A 23 3.47 9.82 19.66
CA PRO A 23 2.43 9.50 18.68
C PRO A 23 1.78 8.15 19.03
N PRO A 24 0.48 7.95 18.74
CA PRO A 24 -0.21 6.72 19.11
C PRO A 24 0.44 5.48 18.46
N VAL A 25 0.63 4.42 19.24
CA VAL A 25 1.12 3.12 18.75
C VAL A 25 0.17 2.64 17.64
N ARG A 26 0.72 2.31 16.47
CA ARG A 26 -0.05 1.74 15.36
C ARG A 26 -0.76 0.46 15.84
N LYS A 27 -2.09 0.49 15.86
CA LYS A 27 -2.91 -0.68 16.19
C LYS A 27 -2.61 -1.82 15.21
N PRO A 28 -2.66 -3.09 15.64
CA PRO A 28 -2.48 -4.23 14.74
C PRO A 28 -3.49 -4.12 13.60
N LYS A 29 -3.00 -4.10 12.36
CA LYS A 29 -3.86 -4.12 11.18
C LYS A 29 -4.60 -5.46 11.18
N ARG A 30 -5.93 -5.41 11.19
CA ARG A 30 -6.78 -6.59 10.98
C ARG A 30 -6.39 -7.24 9.65
N LEU A 31 -6.45 -8.57 9.61
CA LEU A 31 -6.16 -9.34 8.41
C LEU A 31 -6.93 -8.75 7.22
N PRO A 32 -6.26 -8.47 6.08
CA PRO A 32 -6.92 -7.89 4.93
C PRO A 32 -7.97 -8.90 4.42
N ARG A 33 -9.23 -8.47 4.36
CA ARG A 33 -10.26 -9.22 3.63
C ARG A 33 -9.90 -9.15 2.14
N VAL A 34 -9.59 -10.28 1.55
CA VAL A 34 -9.32 -10.40 0.11
C VAL A 34 -10.65 -10.28 -0.64
N LEU A 35 -10.66 -9.51 -1.73
CA LEU A 35 -11.85 -9.36 -2.59
C LEU A 35 -12.01 -10.61 -3.46
N SER A 36 -13.26 -11.06 -3.66
CA SER A 36 -13.56 -12.13 -4.62
C SER A 36 -13.57 -11.60 -6.06
N GLN A 37 -13.41 -12.50 -7.05
CA GLN A 37 -13.44 -12.12 -8.46
C GLN A 37 -14.74 -11.41 -8.87
N GLU A 38 -15.88 -11.86 -8.34
CA GLU A 38 -17.18 -11.23 -8.58
C GLU A 38 -17.26 -9.80 -8.04
N GLN A 39 -16.69 -9.56 -6.85
CA GLN A 39 -16.63 -8.23 -6.25
C GLN A 39 -15.79 -7.28 -7.11
N ILE A 40 -14.67 -7.76 -7.65
CA ILE A 40 -13.81 -6.98 -8.54
C ILE A 40 -14.53 -6.68 -9.86
N ALA A 41 -15.20 -7.67 -10.46
CA ALA A 41 -15.97 -7.48 -11.68
C ALA A 41 -17.14 -6.50 -11.49
N ARG A 42 -17.76 -6.45 -10.31
CA ARG A 42 -18.80 -5.47 -9.97
C ARG A 42 -18.19 -4.08 -9.76
N LEU A 43 -17.03 -3.99 -9.13
CA LEU A 43 -16.33 -2.73 -8.90
C LEU A 43 -15.86 -2.10 -10.22
N LEU A 44 -15.21 -2.87 -11.09
CA LEU A 44 -14.73 -2.42 -12.40
C LEU A 44 -15.87 -2.01 -13.36
N ARG A 45 -17.09 -2.52 -13.17
CA ARG A 45 -18.27 -2.14 -13.98
C ARG A 45 -18.80 -0.75 -13.66
N ASN A 46 -18.63 -0.28 -12.42
CA ASN A 46 -19.15 1.01 -11.96
C ASN A 46 -18.10 2.14 -12.00
N CYS A 47 -16.88 1.83 -12.42
CA CYS A 47 -15.76 2.78 -12.46
C CYS A 47 -15.65 3.50 -13.80
N SER A 48 -15.10 4.71 -13.78
CA SER A 48 -14.70 5.44 -14.98
C SER A 48 -13.59 4.69 -15.73
N LEU A 49 -13.35 5.03 -17.01
CA LEU A 49 -12.33 4.36 -17.82
C LEU A 49 -10.94 4.42 -17.17
N TYR A 50 -10.59 5.56 -16.57
CA TYR A 50 -9.31 5.77 -15.88
C TYR A 50 -9.19 4.91 -14.62
N ASP A 51 -10.23 4.90 -13.78
CA ASP A 51 -10.20 4.10 -12.55
C ASP A 51 -10.17 2.61 -12.87
N LYS A 52 -10.92 2.21 -13.91
CA LYS A 52 -10.98 0.82 -14.37
C LYS A 52 -9.61 0.34 -14.86
N THR A 53 -8.90 1.12 -15.66
CA THR A 53 -7.56 0.74 -16.14
C THR A 53 -6.55 0.69 -15.00
N LEU A 54 -6.56 1.69 -14.11
CA LEU A 54 -5.69 1.70 -12.94
C LEU A 54 -5.91 0.47 -12.04
N LEU A 55 -7.17 0.17 -11.73
CA LEU A 55 -7.52 -0.97 -10.89
C LEU A 55 -7.20 -2.30 -11.57
N ALA A 56 -7.43 -2.41 -12.89
CA ALA A 56 -7.07 -3.61 -13.64
C ALA A 56 -5.55 -3.84 -13.63
N ILE A 57 -4.74 -2.80 -13.83
CA ILE A 57 -3.28 -2.90 -13.80
C ILE A 57 -2.79 -3.27 -12.39
N ILE A 58 -3.34 -2.65 -11.33
CA ILE A 58 -3.00 -2.99 -9.94
C ILE A 58 -3.35 -4.45 -9.63
N TYR A 59 -4.51 -4.91 -10.09
CA TYR A 59 -4.98 -6.28 -9.85
C TYR A 59 -4.16 -7.32 -10.62
N ASP A 60 -3.89 -7.07 -11.90
CA ASP A 60 -3.22 -8.01 -12.80
C ASP A 60 -1.69 -8.06 -12.57
N CYS A 61 -1.07 -6.91 -12.36
CA CYS A 61 0.38 -6.79 -12.14
C CYS A 61 0.77 -6.75 -10.65
N ALA A 62 -0.20 -6.89 -9.73
CA ALA A 62 0.00 -6.82 -8.28
C ALA A 62 0.80 -5.58 -7.81
N LEU A 63 0.63 -4.44 -8.50
CA LEU A 63 1.35 -3.21 -8.20
C LEU A 63 0.91 -2.63 -6.87
N ARG A 64 1.85 -2.06 -6.10
CA ARG A 64 1.48 -1.23 -4.96
C ARG A 64 0.89 0.09 -5.45
N VAL A 65 0.00 0.69 -4.67
CA VAL A 65 -0.61 2.01 -5.00
C VAL A 65 0.45 3.06 -5.32
N GLY A 66 1.55 3.11 -4.55
CA GLY A 66 2.65 4.06 -4.81
C GLY A 66 3.44 3.80 -6.09
N GLU A 67 3.48 2.55 -6.56
CA GLU A 67 4.11 2.15 -7.82
C GLU A 67 3.17 2.51 -8.98
N ALA A 68 1.89 2.16 -8.87
CA ALA A 68 0.87 2.48 -9.87
C ALA A 68 0.70 3.99 -10.08
N CYS A 69 0.74 4.81 -9.02
CA CYS A 69 0.67 6.27 -9.14
C CYS A 69 1.91 6.91 -9.78
N ARG A 70 3.05 6.21 -9.84
CA ARG A 70 4.31 6.72 -10.42
C ARG A 70 4.61 6.17 -11.81
N LEU A 71 3.74 5.31 -12.31
CA LEU A 71 3.87 4.68 -13.61
C LEU A 71 3.92 5.72 -14.72
N ARG A 72 4.89 5.59 -15.63
CA ARG A 72 5.00 6.45 -16.82
C ARG A 72 4.65 5.65 -18.06
N TRP A 73 4.31 6.36 -19.14
CA TRP A 73 4.05 5.75 -20.44
C TRP A 73 5.23 4.93 -20.96
N ASP A 74 6.47 5.37 -20.68
CA ASP A 74 7.70 4.68 -21.07
C ASP A 74 7.90 3.33 -20.36
N ASP A 75 7.31 3.18 -19.16
CA ASP A 75 7.40 1.95 -18.37
C ASP A 75 6.49 0.82 -18.92
N ILE A 76 5.61 1.13 -19.88
CA ILE A 76 4.61 0.22 -20.44
C ILE A 76 5.07 -0.30 -21.80
N CYS A 77 5.56 -1.55 -21.82
CA CYS A 77 5.89 -2.22 -23.06
C CYS A 77 4.70 -3.04 -23.57
N PHE A 78 3.89 -2.43 -24.44
CA PHE A 78 2.73 -3.07 -25.06
C PHE A 78 3.10 -4.30 -25.91
N ASP A 79 4.24 -4.26 -26.61
CA ASP A 79 4.74 -5.35 -27.46
C ASP A 79 4.93 -6.66 -26.67
N ARG A 80 5.54 -6.54 -25.48
CA ARG A 80 5.87 -7.70 -24.63
C ARG A 80 4.84 -7.94 -23.53
N LYS A 81 3.79 -7.12 -23.44
CA LYS A 81 2.82 -7.08 -22.32
C LYS A 81 3.53 -7.05 -20.95
N LYS A 82 4.56 -6.21 -20.83
CA LYS A 82 5.38 -6.08 -19.62
C LYS A 82 5.29 -4.68 -19.06
N LEU A 83 5.34 -4.61 -17.74
CA LEU A 83 5.33 -3.38 -16.96
C LEU A 83 6.63 -3.30 -16.15
N PHE A 84 7.38 -2.21 -16.35
CA PHE A 84 8.61 -1.95 -15.60
C PHE A 84 8.30 -1.13 -14.36
N VAL A 85 8.72 -1.61 -13.20
CA VAL A 85 8.47 -0.96 -11.90
C VAL A 85 9.78 -0.58 -11.26
N PHE A 86 10.17 0.69 -11.37
CA PHE A 86 11.46 1.21 -10.89
C PHE A 86 11.58 1.35 -9.35
N GLN A 87 10.57 0.95 -8.58
CA GLN A 87 10.61 1.02 -7.11
C GLN A 87 10.23 -0.28 -6.39
N GLY A 88 10.83 -1.40 -6.82
CA GLY A 88 10.96 -2.56 -5.95
C GLY A 88 11.72 -2.18 -4.67
N LYS A 89 11.35 -2.82 -3.55
CA LYS A 89 11.98 -2.61 -2.23
C LYS A 89 13.52 -2.59 -2.37
N GLY A 90 14.14 -1.41 -2.21
CA GLY A 90 15.60 -1.26 -2.28
C GLY A 90 16.17 -0.26 -3.30
N ARG A 91 15.35 0.48 -4.08
CA ARG A 91 15.84 1.35 -5.18
C ARG A 91 16.68 0.54 -6.20
N LYS A 92 16.19 -0.63 -6.59
CA LYS A 92 16.73 -1.45 -7.67
C LYS A 92 15.60 -1.81 -8.62
#